data_AF-A0A9D5ANI0-F1
#
_entry.id   AF-A0A9D5ANI0-F1
#
_cell.length_a   1.000
_cell.length_b   1.000
_cell.length_c   1.000
_cell.angle_alpha   90.00
_cell.angle_beta   90.00
_cell.angle_gamma   90.00
#
_symmetry.space_group_name_H-M   'P 1'
#
loop_
_entity.id
_entity.type
_entity.pdbx_description
1 polymer ?
#
loop_
_entity_poly.entity_id
_entity_poly.type
_entity_poly.pdbx_seq_one_letter_code
_entity_poly.pdbx_strand_id
1 'polypeptide(L)'
;MLLIVVCSNPGHPFSSGVTLAKLAAVTMDEQGNETFDTSGALDRLRKSVHLERLALYHDSDRLPWEIDKRWEDISPHEWIEIFEDGINEPTDHHKLVSKWAMNRTYLVYPINASLQYHRLGNQERSDPEIPFEKISLVLTDISLTLTEAQYHDWIKLLEAVSRYKTYMEVSHLRPTVSISKAPYLWWQYAAQATLQQLKMCYRLSWDQIRHLCQRRRRYVQLYVASLQQSSNVNLLEIREIEKDLDSKVILLWRSVLLLMVIVLLIVDEYIVLCYNFFYFFFHLKPSIKKLFLIFVF
;
A
#
# COMPACT_ATOMS: atom_id res chain seq x y z
N MET A 1 9.30 -16.23 8.17
CA MET A 1 8.86 -16.06 6.77
C MET A 1 7.34 -16.15 6.72
N LEU A 2 6.68 -15.22 6.03
CA LEU A 2 5.24 -15.24 5.78
C LEU A 2 5.02 -15.64 4.32
N LEU A 3 4.41 -16.79 4.08
CA LEU A 3 4.01 -17.26 2.75
C LEU A 3 2.52 -16.99 2.57
N ILE A 4 2.15 -16.27 1.50
CA ILE A 4 0.78 -16.07 1.07
C ILE A 4 0.65 -16.74 -0.30
N VAL A 5 -0.07 -17.86 -0.35
CA VAL A 5 -0.47 -18.48 -1.61
C VAL A 5 -1.81 -17.89 -2.01
N VAL A 6 -1.87 -17.22 -3.16
CA VAL A 6 -3.11 -16.62 -3.67
C VAL A 6 -3.41 -17.17 -5.05
N CYS A 7 -4.54 -17.84 -5.19
CA CYS A 7 -5.10 -18.19 -6.48
C CYS A 7 -6.05 -17.09 -6.94
N SER A 8 -5.55 -15.95 -7.41
CA SER A 8 -6.41 -14.88 -7.96
C SER A 8 -6.64 -14.97 -9.46
N ASN A 9 -5.80 -15.70 -10.20
CA ASN A 9 -5.93 -15.90 -11.65
C ASN A 9 -6.05 -17.41 -11.98
N PRO A 10 -7.22 -17.90 -12.43
CA PRO A 10 -7.38 -19.30 -12.81
C PRO A 10 -6.39 -19.71 -13.90
N GLY A 11 -5.64 -20.79 -13.69
CA GLY A 11 -4.61 -21.27 -14.61
C GLY A 11 -3.22 -20.65 -14.44
N HIS A 12 -3.10 -19.60 -13.62
CA HIS A 12 -1.84 -18.92 -13.31
C HIS A 12 -1.66 -18.81 -11.80
N PRO A 13 -1.28 -19.93 -11.12
CA PRO A 13 -1.02 -19.90 -9.70
C PRO A 13 0.24 -19.09 -9.41
N PHE A 14 0.21 -18.30 -8.35
CA PHE A 14 1.42 -17.67 -7.84
C PHE A 14 1.53 -17.80 -6.32
N SER A 15 2.75 -17.63 -5.83
CA SER A 15 3.03 -17.51 -4.42
C SER A 15 3.84 -16.26 -4.14
N SER A 16 3.47 -15.51 -3.11
CA SER A 16 4.20 -14.33 -2.69
C SER A 16 4.50 -14.45 -1.21
N GLY A 17 5.62 -13.89 -0.78
CA GLY A 17 5.94 -13.95 0.64
C GLY A 17 7.03 -13.00 1.06
N VAL A 18 7.06 -12.75 2.35
CA VAL A 18 8.05 -11.90 3.01
C VAL A 18 8.98 -12.77 3.85
N THR A 19 10.27 -12.63 3.61
CA THR A 19 11.34 -13.23 4.42
C THR A 19 12.02 -12.15 5.23
N LEU A 20 12.40 -12.48 6.45
CA LEU A 20 13.11 -11.60 7.35
C LEU A 20 13.99 -12.47 8.24
N ALA A 21 15.29 -12.22 8.25
CA ALA A 21 16.25 -12.98 9.06
C ALA A 21 16.20 -12.52 10.52
N LYS A 22 16.13 -11.21 10.74
CA LYS A 22 16.09 -10.64 12.09
C LYS A 22 15.22 -9.40 12.15
N LEU A 23 14.46 -9.30 13.24
CA LEU A 23 13.75 -8.11 13.67
C LEU A 23 14.19 -7.80 15.10
N ALA A 24 14.89 -6.69 15.29
CA ALA A 24 15.20 -6.16 16.61
C ALA A 24 14.49 -4.82 16.78
N ALA A 25 13.82 -4.62 17.92
CA ALA A 25 13.18 -3.36 18.25
C ALA A 25 13.57 -2.98 19.68
N VAL A 26 14.22 -1.83 19.83
CA VAL A 26 14.79 -1.35 21.09
C VAL A 26 14.35 0.08 21.37
N THR A 27 14.22 0.43 22.64
CA THR A 27 14.02 1.83 23.07
C THR A 27 15.38 2.50 23.18
N MET A 28 15.46 3.76 22.75
CA MET A 28 16.72 4.52 22.72
C MET A 28 16.68 5.68 23.72
N ASP A 29 17.82 6.02 24.30
CA ASP A 29 17.98 7.20 25.16
C ASP A 29 18.12 8.51 24.36
N GLU A 30 18.57 9.58 25.03
CA GLU A 30 18.81 10.87 24.39
C GLU A 30 19.97 10.86 23.39
N GLN A 31 20.96 10.01 23.66
CA GLN A 31 22.22 9.87 22.94
C GLN A 31 22.17 8.82 21.82
N GLY A 32 21.08 8.06 21.73
CA GLY A 32 20.88 7.01 20.73
C GLY A 32 21.39 5.63 21.15
N ASN A 33 21.59 5.39 22.45
CA ASN A 33 21.96 4.08 22.98
C ASN A 33 20.74 3.30 23.46
N GLU A 34 20.85 1.98 23.40
CA GLU A 34 19.79 1.06 23.83
C GLU A 34 19.55 1.18 25.33
N THR A 35 18.32 1.47 25.74
CA THR A 35 17.95 1.60 27.15
C THR A 35 16.58 1.01 27.44
N PHE A 36 16.43 0.45 28.64
CA PHE A 36 15.15 0.03 29.20
C PHE A 36 14.58 1.15 30.06
N ASP A 37 14.03 2.18 29.42
CA ASP A 37 13.43 3.28 30.17
C ASP A 37 12.03 2.89 30.68
N THR A 38 11.89 2.78 32.00
CA THR A 38 10.63 2.42 32.68
C THR A 38 9.93 3.65 33.26
N SER A 39 10.55 4.83 33.19
CA SER A 39 10.10 6.04 33.88
C SER A 39 9.86 7.18 32.90
N GLY A 40 8.59 7.49 32.58
CA GLY A 40 8.20 8.61 31.71
C GLY A 40 7.91 8.24 30.24
N ALA A 41 8.00 6.95 29.89
CA ALA A 41 7.90 6.37 28.54
C ALA A 41 6.60 6.66 27.74
N LEU A 42 5.61 7.33 28.33
CA LEU A 42 4.36 7.68 27.66
C LEU A 42 4.38 9.09 27.05
N ASP A 43 5.24 10.00 27.53
CA ASP A 43 5.31 11.37 26.98
C ASP A 43 6.30 11.41 25.81
N ARG A 44 7.53 10.96 26.02
CA ARG A 44 8.60 10.89 25.02
C ARG A 44 8.73 9.45 24.51
N LEU A 45 8.83 9.26 23.20
CA LEU A 45 8.96 7.93 22.59
C LEU A 45 10.12 7.89 21.62
N ARG A 46 11.09 7.02 21.90
CA ARG A 46 12.26 6.80 21.05
C ARG A 46 12.41 5.32 20.79
N LYS A 47 12.23 4.89 19.55
CA LYS A 47 12.34 3.48 19.16
C LYS A 47 13.30 3.34 18.00
N SER A 48 14.21 2.38 18.09
CA SER A 48 14.97 1.90 16.95
C SER A 48 14.50 0.50 16.57
N VAL A 49 14.31 0.28 15.27
CA VAL A 49 13.98 -1.01 14.69
C VAL A 49 15.07 -1.36 13.68
N HIS A 50 15.69 -2.51 13.85
CA HIS A 50 16.66 -3.04 12.92
C HIS A 50 16.10 -4.30 12.26
N LEU A 51 16.10 -4.29 10.93
CA LEU A 51 15.72 -5.38 10.06
C LEU A 51 16.96 -5.92 9.35
N GLU A 52 17.18 -7.23 9.41
CA GLU A 52 18.20 -7.91 8.62
C GLU A 52 17.53 -8.80 7.57
N ARG A 53 17.98 -8.64 6.32
CA ARG A 53 17.58 -9.42 5.14
C ARG A 53 16.06 -9.53 4.97
N LEU A 54 15.39 -8.39 5.03
CA LEU A 54 14.01 -8.26 4.61
C LEU A 54 13.94 -8.46 3.10
N ALA A 55 13.19 -9.44 2.62
CA ALA A 55 12.98 -9.64 1.19
C ALA A 55 11.51 -9.92 0.90
N LEU A 56 11.07 -9.55 -0.31
CA LEU A 56 9.76 -9.86 -0.84
C LEU A 56 9.95 -10.67 -2.10
N TYR A 57 9.45 -11.90 -2.12
CA TYR A 57 9.44 -12.74 -3.31
C TYR A 57 8.04 -12.89 -3.87
N HIS A 58 7.97 -13.11 -5.18
CA HIS A 58 6.77 -13.40 -5.93
C HIS A 58 7.10 -14.37 -7.05
N ASP A 59 6.63 -15.59 -6.91
CA ASP A 59 6.84 -16.68 -7.85
C ASP A 59 5.56 -16.89 -8.67
N SER A 60 5.57 -16.38 -9.90
CA SER A 60 4.51 -16.52 -10.90
C SER A 60 4.56 -17.88 -11.58
N ASP A 61 3.39 -18.43 -11.92
CA ASP A 61 3.22 -19.69 -12.65
C ASP A 61 3.98 -20.88 -12.03
N ARG A 62 4.06 -20.89 -10.70
CA ARG A 62 4.76 -21.93 -9.95
C ARG A 62 3.79 -22.83 -9.23
N LEU A 63 4.12 -24.12 -9.21
CA LEU A 63 3.38 -25.08 -8.42
C LEU A 63 3.48 -24.70 -6.94
N PRO A 64 2.36 -24.77 -6.19
CA PRO A 64 2.40 -24.65 -4.75
C PRO A 64 3.40 -25.65 -4.15
N TRP A 65 3.87 -25.36 -2.94
CA TRP A 65 4.70 -26.30 -2.22
C TRP A 65 3.95 -27.62 -2.01
N GLU A 66 4.52 -28.71 -2.52
CA GLU A 66 4.03 -30.06 -2.27
C GLU A 66 4.50 -30.49 -0.87
N ILE A 67 3.59 -30.36 0.09
CA ILE A 67 3.77 -30.86 1.44
C ILE A 67 2.84 -32.07 1.59
N ASP A 68 3.43 -33.26 1.73
CA ASP A 68 2.70 -34.53 1.83
C ASP A 68 1.84 -34.63 3.12
N LYS A 69 2.08 -33.73 4.07
CA LYS A 69 1.38 -33.64 5.35
C LYS A 69 0.46 -32.42 5.38
N ARG A 70 -0.59 -32.49 6.20
CA ARG A 70 -1.37 -31.30 6.51
C ARG A 70 -0.56 -30.35 7.39
N TRP A 71 -0.83 -29.06 7.31
CA TRP A 71 -0.12 -28.04 8.08
C TRP A 71 -0.15 -28.28 9.59
N GLU A 72 -1.22 -28.90 10.09
CA GLU A 72 -1.38 -29.22 11.52
C GLU A 72 -0.48 -30.37 11.99
N ASP A 73 -0.02 -31.22 11.06
CA ASP A 73 0.77 -32.43 11.34
C ASP A 73 2.28 -32.21 11.16
N ILE A 74 2.70 -30.99 10.82
CA ILE A 74 4.12 -30.63 10.61
C ILE A 74 4.78 -30.38 11.95
N SER A 75 5.86 -31.10 12.23
CA SER A 75 6.63 -30.93 13.46
C SER A 75 7.44 -29.62 13.46
N PRO A 76 7.78 -29.03 14.62
CA PRO A 76 8.57 -27.81 14.70
C PRO A 76 9.91 -27.88 13.95
N HIS A 77 10.54 -29.05 13.92
CA HIS A 77 11.79 -29.27 13.18
C HIS A 77 11.57 -29.15 11.66
N GLU A 78 10.52 -29.78 11.13
CA GLU A 78 10.15 -29.67 9.71
C GLU A 78 9.75 -28.23 9.34
N TRP A 79 9.10 -27.50 10.25
CA TRP A 79 8.85 -26.06 10.07
C TRP A 79 10.15 -25.27 9.90
N ILE A 80 11.17 -25.57 10.70
CA ILE A 80 12.46 -24.90 10.59
C ILE A 80 13.10 -25.25 9.23
N GLU A 81 13.17 -26.52 8.85
CA GLU A 81 13.75 -26.94 7.56
C GLU A 81 13.06 -26.29 6.34
N ILE A 82 11.73 -26.22 6.34
CA ILE A 82 10.97 -25.66 5.22
C ILE A 82 11.21 -24.15 5.07
N PHE A 83 11.26 -23.41 6.19
CA PHE A 83 11.24 -21.94 6.17
C PHE A 83 12.60 -21.28 6.38
N GLU A 84 13.52 -21.90 7.10
CA GLU A 84 14.84 -21.33 7.46
C GLU A 84 15.77 -21.22 6.25
N ASP A 85 15.81 -22.25 5.41
CA ASP A 85 16.69 -22.30 4.23
C ASP A 85 16.47 -21.15 3.27
N GLY A 86 15.23 -20.64 3.19
CA GLY A 86 14.88 -19.51 2.34
C GLY A 86 15.10 -18.13 2.98
N ILE A 87 15.53 -18.09 4.24
CA ILE A 87 15.76 -16.87 5.00
C ILE A 87 17.25 -16.60 5.14
N ASN A 88 18.08 -17.60 5.43
CA ASN A 88 19.50 -17.43 5.74
C ASN A 88 20.38 -17.24 4.49
N GLU A 89 21.59 -16.72 4.68
CA GLU A 89 22.52 -16.49 3.58
C GLU A 89 23.18 -17.84 3.28
N PRO A 90 23.39 -18.24 2.01
CA PRO A 90 24.02 -19.51 1.73
C PRO A 90 25.44 -19.48 2.31
N THR A 91 25.62 -20.14 3.46
CA THR A 91 26.90 -20.21 4.18
C THR A 91 27.93 -21.05 3.45
N ASP A 92 27.48 -21.87 2.48
CA ASP A 92 28.32 -22.67 1.60
C ASP A 92 27.79 -22.58 0.16
N HIS A 93 28.60 -22.08 -0.77
CA HIS A 93 28.32 -22.17 -2.21
C HIS A 93 28.20 -23.62 -2.73
N HIS A 94 28.58 -24.60 -1.92
CA HIS A 94 28.54 -26.03 -2.22
C HIS A 94 27.35 -26.78 -1.62
N LYS A 95 26.52 -26.15 -0.77
CA LYS A 95 25.28 -26.77 -0.31
C LYS A 95 24.22 -26.64 -1.40
N LEU A 96 23.66 -27.77 -1.79
CA LEU A 96 22.49 -27.83 -2.65
C LEU A 96 21.39 -26.96 -2.02
N VAL A 97 21.03 -25.85 -2.67
CA VAL A 97 19.93 -24.99 -2.20
C VAL A 97 18.71 -25.90 -2.03
N SER A 98 18.08 -25.87 -0.86
CA SER A 98 16.98 -26.81 -0.62
C SER A 98 15.82 -26.56 -1.57
N LYS A 99 15.01 -27.60 -1.80
CA LYS A 99 13.84 -27.52 -2.69
C LYS A 99 12.89 -26.37 -2.32
N TRP A 100 12.91 -25.91 -1.07
CA TRP A 100 12.05 -24.85 -0.53
C TRP A 100 12.62 -23.42 -0.71
N ALA A 101 13.92 -23.31 -1.00
CA ALA A 101 14.62 -22.04 -1.21
C ALA A 101 15.07 -21.82 -2.66
N MET A 102 14.98 -22.85 -3.52
CA MET A 102 15.40 -22.78 -4.91
C MET A 102 14.57 -21.79 -5.75
N ASN A 103 15.29 -21.05 -6.61
CA ASN A 103 14.74 -20.24 -7.70
C ASN A 103 13.71 -19.16 -7.28
N ARG A 104 13.78 -18.59 -6.08
CA ARG A 104 12.87 -17.51 -5.69
C ARG A 104 13.07 -16.28 -6.58
N THR A 105 11.97 -15.77 -7.09
CA THR A 105 11.94 -14.56 -7.90
C THR A 105 11.62 -13.37 -6.99
N TYR A 106 12.64 -12.60 -6.64
CA TYR A 106 12.49 -11.47 -5.72
C TYR A 106 11.90 -10.25 -6.42
N LEU A 107 10.95 -9.60 -5.77
CA LEU A 107 10.52 -8.23 -6.08
C LEU A 107 11.43 -7.22 -5.38
N VAL A 108 11.68 -7.49 -4.11
CA VAL A 108 12.63 -6.78 -3.27
C VAL A 108 13.67 -7.81 -2.85
N TYR A 109 14.89 -7.67 -3.36
CA TYR A 109 16.00 -8.49 -2.90
C TYR A 109 16.26 -8.25 -1.41
N PRO A 110 16.91 -9.20 -0.69
CA PRO A 110 17.16 -9.05 0.74
C PRO A 110 17.85 -7.72 1.07
N ILE A 111 17.16 -6.85 1.81
CA ILE A 111 17.65 -5.54 2.26
C ILE A 111 17.85 -5.52 3.77
N ASN A 112 18.87 -4.81 4.22
CA ASN A 112 19.04 -4.45 5.62
C ASN A 112 18.50 -3.03 5.82
N ALA A 113 17.76 -2.82 6.91
CA ALA A 113 17.18 -1.52 7.22
C ALA A 113 17.32 -1.20 8.71
N SER A 114 17.54 0.06 9.00
CA SER A 114 17.44 0.62 10.36
C SER A 114 16.47 1.79 10.35
N LEU A 115 15.48 1.72 11.22
CA LEU A 115 14.44 2.72 11.41
C LEU A 115 14.61 3.31 12.79
N GLN A 116 14.63 4.63 12.89
CA GLN A 116 14.61 5.37 14.14
C GLN A 116 13.37 6.24 14.17
N TYR A 117 12.52 6.00 15.16
CA TYR A 117 11.33 6.79 15.46
C TYR A 117 11.58 7.61 16.70
N HIS A 118 11.34 8.92 16.61
CA HIS A 118 11.46 9.86 17.71
C HIS A 118 10.20 10.71 17.80
N ARG A 119 9.58 10.71 18.97
CA ARG A 119 8.44 11.56 19.33
C ARG A 119 8.77 12.41 20.54
N LEU A 120 8.60 13.71 20.39
CA LEU A 120 8.79 14.69 21.46
C LEU A 120 7.67 14.59 22.50
N GLY A 121 8.04 14.82 23.76
CA GLY A 121 7.11 14.94 24.87
C GLY A 121 6.34 16.26 24.81
N ASN A 122 5.22 16.35 25.53
CA ASN A 122 4.37 17.54 25.52
C ASN A 122 5.11 18.81 26.00
N GLN A 123 6.09 18.66 26.90
CA GLN A 123 6.85 19.79 27.45
C GLN A 123 7.92 20.35 26.48
N GLU A 124 8.34 19.57 25.48
CA GLU A 124 9.35 19.95 24.49
C GLU A 124 8.77 20.56 23.21
N ARG A 125 7.45 20.73 23.16
CA ARG A 125 6.75 21.27 21.98
C ARG A 125 6.89 22.79 21.81
N SER A 126 7.84 23.41 22.50
CA SER A 126 7.98 24.87 22.50
C SER A 126 8.69 25.40 21.25
N ASP A 127 9.50 24.58 20.58
CA ASP A 127 10.24 24.97 19.39
C ASP A 127 9.48 24.55 18.11
N PRO A 128 9.01 25.52 17.29
CA PRO A 128 8.30 25.22 16.05
C PRO A 128 9.20 24.69 14.92
N GLU A 129 10.54 24.77 15.02
CA GLU A 129 11.45 24.23 14.00
C GLU A 129 11.65 22.71 14.13
N ILE A 130 11.39 22.13 15.31
CA ILE A 130 11.61 20.71 15.56
C ILE A 130 10.32 19.93 15.31
N PRO A 131 10.31 18.93 14.41
CA PRO A 131 9.13 18.13 14.16
C PRO A 131 8.76 17.29 15.40
N PHE A 132 7.48 17.28 15.75
CA PHE A 132 6.95 16.49 16.89
C PHE A 132 7.21 14.99 16.74
N GLU A 133 7.16 14.50 15.51
CA GLU A 133 7.45 13.13 15.15
C GLU A 133 8.48 13.12 14.02
N LYS A 134 9.61 12.47 14.27
CA LYS A 134 10.69 12.28 13.31
C LYS A 134 10.88 10.80 13.06
N ILE A 135 10.93 10.44 11.79
CA ILE A 135 11.21 9.07 11.33
C ILE A 135 12.45 9.14 10.46
N SER A 136 13.50 8.40 10.82
CA SER A 136 14.73 8.29 10.06
C SER A 136 14.91 6.84 9.64
N LEU A 137 14.93 6.59 8.34
CA LEU A 137 15.06 5.27 7.76
C LEU A 137 16.35 5.23 6.95
N VAL A 138 17.26 4.32 7.32
CA VAL A 138 18.51 4.06 6.59
C VAL A 138 18.45 2.66 6.02
N LEU A 139 18.65 2.57 4.71
CA LEU A 139 18.67 1.34 3.93
C LEU A 139 20.06 1.26 3.29
N THR A 140 20.72 0.10 3.33
CA THR A 140 22.06 -0.06 2.72
C THR A 140 21.97 -0.12 1.20
N ASP A 141 21.45 -1.24 0.67
CA ASP A 141 21.36 -1.49 -0.76
C ASP A 141 19.95 -1.96 -1.10
N ILE A 142 19.30 -1.25 -2.02
CA ILE A 142 17.97 -1.59 -2.50
C ILE A 142 18.09 -2.08 -3.93
N SER A 143 17.79 -3.36 -4.14
CA SER A 143 17.65 -3.94 -5.47
C SER A 143 16.20 -4.39 -5.67
N LEU A 144 15.56 -3.79 -6.67
CA LEU A 144 14.17 -4.08 -7.04
C LEU A 144 14.13 -4.63 -8.45
N THR A 145 13.39 -5.71 -8.64
CA THR A 145 13.14 -6.27 -9.98
C THR A 145 11.68 -6.61 -10.11
N LEU A 146 11.08 -6.28 -11.25
CA LEU A 146 9.71 -6.61 -11.55
C LEU A 146 9.65 -7.24 -12.94
N THR A 147 9.22 -8.49 -13.00
CA THR A 147 8.99 -9.18 -14.27
C THR A 147 7.59 -8.89 -14.80
N GLU A 148 7.38 -9.13 -16.09
CA GLU A 148 6.07 -8.97 -16.73
C GLU A 148 5.00 -9.88 -16.09
N ALA A 149 5.34 -11.14 -15.82
CA ALA A 149 4.45 -12.09 -15.17
C ALA A 149 4.04 -11.61 -13.76
N GLN A 150 5.01 -11.15 -12.95
CA GLN A 150 4.75 -10.58 -11.64
C GLN A 150 3.82 -9.36 -11.74
N TYR A 151 4.07 -8.45 -12.69
CA TYR A 151 3.23 -7.27 -12.90
C TYR A 151 1.77 -7.64 -13.20
N HIS A 152 1.54 -8.62 -14.07
CA HIS A 152 0.19 -9.11 -14.37
C HIS A 152 -0.49 -9.72 -13.14
N ASP A 153 0.22 -10.54 -12.38
CA ASP A 153 -0.29 -11.14 -11.14
C ASP A 153 -0.70 -10.07 -10.13
N TRP A 154 0.13 -9.05 -9.93
CA TRP A 154 -0.17 -7.96 -9.00
C TRP A 154 -1.38 -7.14 -9.41
N ILE A 155 -1.57 -6.87 -10.71
CA ILE A 155 -2.80 -6.23 -11.20
C ILE A 155 -4.02 -7.09 -10.90
N LYS A 156 -3.95 -8.41 -11.15
CA LYS A 156 -5.06 -9.33 -10.88
C LYS A 156 -5.33 -9.47 -9.39
N LEU A 157 -4.29 -9.50 -8.56
CA LEU A 157 -4.40 -9.51 -7.11
C LEU A 157 -5.08 -8.24 -6.61
N LEU A 158 -4.66 -7.06 -7.09
CA LEU A 158 -5.26 -5.78 -6.71
C LEU A 158 -6.73 -5.71 -7.14
N GLU A 159 -7.06 -6.22 -8.32
CA GLU A 159 -8.43 -6.35 -8.80
C GLU A 159 -9.26 -7.26 -7.87
N ALA A 160 -8.71 -8.40 -7.45
CA ALA A 160 -9.35 -9.32 -6.52
C ALA A 160 -9.56 -8.68 -5.13
N VAL A 161 -8.57 -7.97 -4.59
CA VAL A 161 -8.68 -7.23 -3.32
C VAL A 161 -9.73 -6.13 -3.41
N SER A 162 -9.78 -5.40 -4.52
CA SER A 162 -10.79 -4.36 -4.78
C SER A 162 -12.21 -4.93 -4.83
N ARG A 163 -12.39 -6.05 -5.54
CA ARG A 163 -13.66 -6.80 -5.56
C ARG A 163 -14.02 -7.31 -4.17
N TYR A 164 -13.05 -7.82 -3.40
CA TYR A 164 -13.27 -8.29 -2.05
C TYR A 164 -13.71 -7.16 -1.12
N LYS A 165 -13.09 -5.99 -1.19
CA LYS A 165 -13.51 -4.80 -0.43
C LYS A 165 -14.97 -4.43 -0.74
N THR A 166 -15.31 -4.39 -2.03
CA THR A 166 -16.69 -4.11 -2.49
C THR A 166 -17.67 -5.18 -2.00
N TYR A 167 -17.24 -6.45 -1.97
CA TYR A 167 -18.02 -7.55 -1.43
C TYR A 167 -18.21 -7.45 0.10
N MET A 168 -17.16 -7.09 0.85
CA MET A 168 -17.22 -6.94 2.31
C MET A 168 -18.30 -5.94 2.73
N GLU A 169 -18.47 -4.84 2.00
CA GLU A 169 -19.49 -3.82 2.31
C GLU A 169 -20.92 -4.37 2.31
N VAL A 170 -21.21 -5.34 1.44
CA VAL A 170 -22.54 -5.96 1.29
C VAL A 170 -22.63 -7.37 1.88
N SER A 171 -21.52 -7.88 2.42
CA SER A 171 -21.42 -9.26 2.93
C SER A 171 -22.44 -9.58 4.04
N HIS A 172 -22.80 -8.58 4.85
CA HIS A 172 -23.79 -8.69 5.92
C HIS A 172 -25.22 -8.97 5.42
N LEU A 173 -25.53 -8.67 4.14
CA LEU A 173 -26.83 -8.94 3.52
C LEU A 173 -26.93 -10.36 2.95
N ARG A 174 -25.84 -11.13 2.95
CA ARG A 174 -25.76 -12.43 2.28
C ARG A 174 -26.68 -13.46 2.97
N PRO A 175 -27.60 -14.12 2.25
CA PRO A 175 -28.43 -15.18 2.80
C PRO A 175 -27.59 -16.39 3.24
N THR A 176 -27.97 -17.03 4.36
CA THR A 176 -27.31 -18.25 4.86
C THR A 176 -27.72 -19.52 4.10
N VAL A 177 -28.87 -19.48 3.40
CA VAL A 177 -29.42 -20.61 2.65
C VAL A 177 -28.81 -20.73 1.26
N SER A 178 -28.66 -21.97 0.78
CA SER A 178 -28.14 -22.24 -0.56
C SER A 178 -29.07 -21.73 -1.66
N ILE A 179 -28.50 -21.41 -2.82
CA ILE A 179 -29.22 -20.86 -3.99
C ILE A 179 -30.38 -21.78 -4.40
N SER A 180 -30.17 -23.10 -4.38
CA SER A 180 -31.18 -24.09 -4.78
C SER A 180 -32.40 -24.13 -3.85
N LYS A 181 -32.24 -23.80 -2.56
CA LYS A 181 -33.34 -23.86 -1.57
C LYS A 181 -34.24 -22.62 -1.63
N ALA A 182 -33.66 -21.44 -1.83
CA ALA A 182 -34.39 -20.18 -1.80
C ALA A 182 -33.80 -19.16 -2.79
N PRO A 183 -34.00 -19.34 -4.11
CA PRO A 183 -33.41 -18.46 -5.11
C PRO A 183 -33.91 -17.01 -5.00
N TYR A 184 -35.14 -16.79 -4.52
CA TYR A 184 -35.72 -15.45 -4.35
C TYR A 184 -34.94 -14.58 -3.34
N LEU A 185 -34.40 -15.18 -2.27
CA LEU A 185 -33.58 -14.45 -1.28
C LEU A 185 -32.26 -13.99 -1.89
N TRP A 186 -31.69 -14.77 -2.81
CA TRP A 186 -30.48 -14.40 -3.54
C TRP A 186 -30.72 -13.24 -4.51
N TRP A 187 -31.89 -13.22 -5.18
CA TRP A 187 -32.30 -12.07 -5.98
C TRP A 187 -32.54 -10.82 -5.14
N GLN A 188 -33.18 -10.96 -3.97
CA GLN A 188 -33.37 -9.86 -3.03
C GLN A 188 -32.02 -9.30 -2.53
N TYR A 189 -31.09 -10.19 -2.17
CA TYR A 189 -29.72 -9.83 -1.82
C TYR A 189 -29.03 -9.07 -2.97
N ALA A 190 -29.09 -9.59 -4.21
CA ALA A 190 -28.47 -8.94 -5.36
C ALA A 190 -29.05 -7.53 -5.59
N ALA A 191 -30.37 -7.36 -5.47
CA ALA A 191 -31.02 -6.06 -5.60
C ALA A 191 -30.57 -5.09 -4.48
N GLN A 192 -30.57 -5.55 -3.22
CA GLN A 192 -30.18 -4.71 -2.08
C GLN A 192 -28.69 -4.34 -2.11
N ALA A 193 -27.81 -5.29 -2.42
CA ALA A 193 -26.38 -5.04 -2.57
C ALA A 193 -26.09 -4.02 -3.68
N THR A 194 -26.75 -4.16 -4.83
CA THR A 194 -26.61 -3.22 -5.96
C THR A 194 -27.12 -1.83 -5.58
N LEU A 195 -28.28 -1.76 -4.91
CA LEU A 195 -28.82 -0.49 -4.42
C LEU A 195 -27.86 0.17 -3.44
N GLN A 196 -27.30 -0.55 -2.46
CA GLN A 196 -26.35 -0.03 -1.48
C GLN A 196 -25.08 0.52 -2.12
N GLN A 197 -24.52 -0.19 -3.11
CA GLN A 197 -23.38 0.29 -3.90
C GLN A 197 -23.74 1.54 -4.71
N LEU A 198 -24.93 1.57 -5.33
CA LEU A 198 -25.44 2.76 -5.99
C LEU A 198 -25.69 3.91 -5.00
N LYS A 199 -26.06 3.64 -3.74
CA LYS A 199 -26.20 4.64 -2.66
C LYS A 199 -24.92 5.38 -2.36
N MET A 200 -23.78 4.73 -2.49
CA MET A 200 -22.48 5.39 -2.39
C MET A 200 -22.28 6.36 -3.58
N CYS A 201 -22.64 5.94 -4.79
CA CYS A 201 -22.44 6.71 -6.02
C CYS A 201 -23.41 7.88 -6.21
N TYR A 202 -24.69 7.74 -5.82
CA TYR A 202 -25.70 8.79 -6.03
C TYR A 202 -25.65 9.91 -5.00
N ARG A 203 -24.88 9.76 -3.91
CA ARG A 203 -24.71 10.82 -2.91
C ARG A 203 -24.01 12.07 -3.46
N LEU A 204 -23.47 11.98 -4.69
CA LEU A 204 -22.85 13.09 -5.39
C LEU A 204 -23.72 13.47 -6.60
N SER A 205 -24.45 14.58 -6.50
CA SER A 205 -25.11 15.19 -7.66
C SER A 205 -24.07 15.77 -8.62
N TRP A 206 -24.42 15.93 -9.90
CA TRP A 206 -23.53 16.58 -10.88
C TRP A 206 -23.12 18.00 -10.46
N ASP A 207 -24.01 18.72 -9.77
CA ASP A 207 -23.72 20.04 -9.22
C ASP A 207 -22.71 19.96 -8.07
N GLN A 208 -22.82 18.97 -7.19
CA GLN A 208 -21.83 18.72 -6.14
C GLN A 208 -20.47 18.32 -6.72
N ILE A 209 -20.45 17.48 -7.76
CA ILE A 209 -19.21 17.12 -8.46
C ILE A 209 -18.58 18.35 -9.11
N ARG A 210 -19.37 19.17 -9.82
CA ARG A 210 -18.89 20.42 -10.43
C ARG A 210 -18.31 21.36 -9.38
N HIS A 211 -19.01 21.54 -8.27
CA HIS A 211 -18.57 22.38 -7.15
C HIS A 211 -17.25 21.87 -6.54
N LEU A 212 -17.12 20.55 -6.33
CA LEU A 212 -15.89 19.94 -5.84
C LEU A 212 -14.71 20.11 -6.82
N CYS A 213 -14.93 19.94 -8.13
CA CYS A 213 -13.91 20.18 -9.15
C CYS A 213 -13.47 21.66 -9.18
N GLN A 214 -14.42 22.60 -9.06
CA GLN A 214 -14.09 24.03 -8.99
C GLN A 214 -13.29 24.37 -7.73
N ARG A 215 -13.70 23.87 -6.56
CA ARG A 215 -12.96 24.00 -5.30
C ARG A 215 -11.55 23.43 -5.42
N ARG A 216 -11.40 22.25 -6.01
CA ARG A 216 -10.10 21.61 -6.25
C ARG A 216 -9.22 22.48 -7.13
N ARG A 217 -9.70 22.95 -8.29
CA ARG A 217 -8.90 23.81 -9.19
C ARG A 217 -8.45 25.09 -8.50
N ARG A 218 -9.34 25.72 -7.74
CA ARG A 218 -9.01 26.93 -6.97
C ARG A 218 -7.97 26.63 -5.89
N TYR A 219 -8.15 25.56 -5.13
CA TYR A 219 -7.20 25.10 -4.12
C TYR A 219 -5.81 24.84 -4.70
N VAL A 220 -5.75 24.10 -5.82
CA VAL A 220 -4.53 23.79 -6.55
C VAL A 220 -3.78 25.05 -6.96
N GLN A 221 -4.48 26.02 -7.56
CA GLN A 221 -3.88 27.28 -7.99
C GLN A 221 -3.29 28.05 -6.80
N LEU A 222 -4.02 28.15 -5.71
CA LEU A 222 -3.57 28.83 -4.50
C LEU A 222 -2.39 28.10 -3.84
N TYR A 223 -2.42 26.77 -3.78
CA TYR A 223 -1.38 25.95 -3.18
C TYR A 223 -0.07 26.02 -3.98
N VAL A 224 -0.12 25.92 -5.32
CA VAL A 224 1.07 26.09 -6.17
C VAL A 224 1.65 27.50 -6.05
N ALA A 225 0.81 28.53 -6.05
CA ALA A 225 1.26 29.91 -5.84
C ALA A 225 1.92 30.12 -4.46
N SER A 226 1.44 29.40 -3.43
CA SER A 226 2.03 29.39 -2.09
C SER A 226 3.42 28.73 -2.05
N LEU A 227 3.61 27.64 -2.80
CA LEU A 227 4.89 26.94 -2.91
C LEU A 227 5.93 27.78 -3.67
N GLN A 228 5.49 28.55 -4.66
CA GLN A 228 6.35 29.44 -5.45
C GLN A 228 6.70 30.77 -4.73
N GLN A 229 6.33 30.93 -3.45
CA GLN A 229 6.62 32.12 -2.63
C GLN A 229 6.21 33.44 -3.30
N SER A 230 5.13 33.42 -4.09
CA SER A 230 4.60 34.65 -4.67
C SER A 230 4.02 35.55 -3.56
N SER A 231 4.32 36.84 -3.62
CA SER A 231 4.05 37.82 -2.54
C SER A 231 2.57 38.15 -2.29
N ASN A 232 1.63 37.49 -3.00
CA ASN A 232 0.20 37.81 -2.99
C ASN A 232 -0.69 36.58 -2.80
N VAL A 233 -0.26 35.62 -1.97
CA VAL A 233 -1.01 34.38 -1.73
C VAL A 233 -1.91 34.54 -0.53
N ASN A 234 -3.22 34.37 -0.76
CA ASN A 234 -4.23 34.43 0.29
C ASN A 234 -4.27 33.12 1.09
N LEU A 235 -3.36 32.98 2.06
CA LEU A 235 -3.26 31.80 2.94
C LEU A 235 -4.55 31.54 3.75
N LEU A 236 -5.38 32.56 3.95
CA LEU A 236 -6.68 32.43 4.61
C LEU A 236 -7.68 31.65 3.75
N GLU A 237 -7.69 31.87 2.43
CA GLU A 237 -8.58 31.17 1.49
C GLU A 237 -8.25 29.67 1.42
N ILE A 238 -6.95 29.32 1.51
CA ILE A 238 -6.51 27.91 1.59
C ILE A 238 -7.06 27.24 2.85
N ARG A 239 -6.96 27.90 4.02
CA ARG A 239 -7.46 27.36 5.29
C ARG A 239 -8.98 27.20 5.31
N GLU A 240 -9.72 28.14 4.72
CA GLU A 240 -11.17 28.03 4.59
C GLU A 240 -11.57 26.86 3.70
N ILE A 241 -10.86 26.62 2.59
CA ILE A 241 -11.12 25.46 1.74
C ILE A 241 -10.81 24.15 2.49
N GLU A 242 -9.73 24.10 3.26
CA GLU A 242 -9.28 22.92 4.02
C GLU A 242 -10.20 22.58 5.19
N LYS A 243 -10.84 23.57 5.82
CA LYS A 243 -11.71 23.38 6.98
C LYS A 243 -12.87 22.40 6.73
N ASP A 244 -13.42 22.39 5.52
CA ASP A 244 -14.54 21.51 5.17
C ASP A 244 -14.09 20.14 4.61
N LEU A 245 -12.79 19.95 4.39
CA LEU A 245 -12.25 18.76 3.73
C LEU A 245 -11.73 17.77 4.77
N ASP A 246 -11.98 16.48 4.54
CA ASP A 246 -11.33 15.43 5.33
C ASP A 246 -9.81 15.47 5.08
N SER A 247 -9.04 15.27 6.15
CA SER A 247 -7.58 15.16 6.16
C SER A 247 -7.01 14.32 5.01
N LYS A 248 -7.65 13.18 4.71
CA LYS A 248 -7.25 12.28 3.61
C LYS A 248 -7.43 12.92 2.23
N VAL A 249 -8.48 13.73 2.05
CA VAL A 249 -8.76 14.42 0.78
C VAL A 249 -7.77 15.56 0.57
N ILE A 250 -7.39 16.27 1.63
CA ILE A 250 -6.35 17.31 1.58
C ILE A 250 -5.01 16.70 1.17
N LEU A 251 -4.61 15.60 1.82
CA LEU A 251 -3.39 14.87 1.48
C LEU A 251 -3.41 14.39 0.03
N LEU A 252 -4.54 13.85 -0.44
CA LEU A 252 -4.72 13.43 -1.83
C LEU A 252 -4.59 14.60 -2.81
N TRP A 253 -5.23 15.73 -2.53
CA TRP A 253 -5.16 16.91 -3.40
C TRP A 253 -3.73 17.46 -3.49
N ARG A 254 -2.97 17.43 -2.39
CA ARG A 254 -1.56 17.82 -2.36
C ARG A 254 -0.63 16.80 -3.02
N SER A 255 -0.88 15.49 -2.85
CA SER A 255 -0.03 14.43 -3.40
C SER A 255 -0.14 14.33 -4.92
N VAL A 256 -1.35 14.49 -5.48
CA VAL A 256 -1.54 14.52 -6.94
C VAL A 256 -0.85 15.72 -7.58
N LEU A 257 -0.73 16.84 -6.86
CA LEU A 257 0.04 18.00 -7.33
C LEU A 257 1.53 17.73 -7.37
N LEU A 258 2.09 17.15 -6.32
CA LEU A 258 3.48 16.70 -6.31
C LEU A 258 3.74 15.73 -7.46
N LEU A 259 2.83 14.80 -7.71
CA LEU A 259 2.96 13.83 -8.79
C LEU A 259 2.82 14.49 -10.18
N MET A 260 1.93 15.47 -10.38
CA MET A 260 1.86 16.23 -11.64
C MET A 260 3.06 17.14 -11.85
N VAL A 261 3.64 17.75 -10.81
CA VAL A 261 4.86 18.56 -10.91
C VAL A 261 6.07 17.68 -11.20
N ILE A 262 6.18 16.52 -10.56
CA ILE A 262 7.22 15.51 -10.85
C ILE A 262 7.05 14.96 -12.26
N VAL A 263 5.82 14.63 -12.68
CA VAL A 263 5.54 14.19 -14.05
C VAL A 263 5.85 15.30 -15.04
N LEU A 264 5.51 16.57 -14.79
CA LEU A 264 5.89 17.69 -15.67
C LEU A 264 7.41 17.90 -15.74
N LEU A 265 8.14 17.70 -14.63
CA LEU A 265 9.61 17.76 -14.60
C LEU A 265 10.28 16.54 -15.28
N ILE A 266 9.61 15.40 -15.34
CA ILE A 266 10.08 14.17 -16.03
C ILE A 266 9.63 14.13 -17.51
N VAL A 267 8.50 14.78 -17.85
CA VAL A 267 7.88 14.74 -19.18
C VAL A 267 8.61 15.58 -20.22
N ASP A 268 9.52 16.47 -19.83
CA ASP A 268 10.45 17.08 -20.77
C ASP A 268 11.37 16.05 -21.46
N GLU A 269 11.51 14.82 -20.93
CA GLU A 269 12.28 13.74 -21.58
C GLU A 269 11.45 12.60 -22.22
N TYR A 270 10.15 12.45 -21.95
CA TYR A 270 9.38 11.26 -22.37
C TYR A 270 7.97 11.55 -22.89
N ILE A 271 7.86 12.34 -23.96
CA ILE A 271 6.59 12.67 -24.66
C ILE A 271 5.88 11.44 -25.28
N VAL A 272 6.52 10.27 -25.36
CA VAL A 272 5.97 9.10 -26.07
C VAL A 272 4.96 8.29 -25.23
N LEU A 273 5.01 8.34 -23.89
CA LEU A 273 4.11 7.56 -23.02
C LEU A 273 2.71 8.20 -22.86
N CYS A 274 2.60 9.52 -22.97
CA CYS A 274 1.32 10.23 -22.86
C CYS A 274 0.34 9.89 -23.99
N TYR A 275 0.85 9.54 -25.18
CA TYR A 275 0.01 9.19 -26.34
C TYR A 275 -0.71 7.84 -26.17
N ASN A 276 -0.04 6.85 -25.56
CA ASN A 276 -0.67 5.54 -25.26
C ASN A 276 -1.67 5.62 -24.10
N PHE A 277 -1.45 6.53 -23.14
CA PHE A 277 -2.37 6.75 -22.03
C PHE A 277 -3.72 7.34 -22.48
N PHE A 278 -3.69 8.30 -23.41
CA PHE A 278 -4.90 8.88 -23.99
C PHE A 278 -5.67 7.87 -24.87
N TYR A 279 -4.96 7.00 -25.57
CA TYR A 279 -5.56 5.93 -26.39
C TYR A 279 -6.30 4.90 -25.52
N PHE A 280 -5.72 4.52 -24.37
CA PHE A 280 -6.35 3.62 -23.40
C PHE A 280 -7.57 4.27 -22.71
N PHE A 281 -7.49 5.58 -22.41
CA PHE A 281 -8.59 6.35 -21.81
C PHE A 281 -9.87 6.34 -22.65
N PHE A 282 -9.76 6.38 -23.99
CA PHE A 282 -10.94 6.35 -24.86
C PHE A 282 -11.68 5.00 -24.86
N HIS A 283 -11.01 3.89 -24.55
CA HIS A 283 -11.59 2.54 -24.54
C HIS A 283 -12.15 2.06 -23.19
N LEU A 284 -11.96 2.85 -22.11
CA LEU A 284 -12.47 2.50 -20.77
C LEU A 284 -14.00 2.64 -20.65
N LYS A 285 -14.61 1.75 -19.85
CA LYS A 285 -16.04 1.80 -19.50
C LYS A 285 -16.42 3.16 -18.90
N PRO A 286 -17.62 3.71 -19.18
CA PRO A 286 -18.04 5.04 -18.73
C PRO A 286 -17.93 5.26 -17.21
N SER A 287 -18.16 4.20 -16.42
CA SER A 287 -18.06 4.24 -14.96
C SER A 287 -16.63 4.48 -14.46
N ILE A 288 -15.62 3.97 -15.19
CA ILE A 288 -14.21 4.16 -14.84
C ILE A 288 -13.73 5.54 -15.34
N LYS A 289 -14.23 6.00 -16.49
CA LYS A 289 -14.01 7.38 -16.97
C LYS A 289 -14.50 8.42 -15.96
N LYS A 290 -15.61 8.17 -15.25
CA LYS A 290 -16.11 9.04 -14.17
C LYS A 290 -15.16 9.10 -12.97
N LEU A 291 -14.64 7.95 -12.54
CA LEU A 291 -13.66 7.91 -11.45
C LEU A 291 -12.36 8.63 -11.86
N PHE A 292 -11.92 8.41 -13.09
CA PHE A 292 -10.71 9.01 -13.62
C PHE A 292 -10.83 10.54 -13.81
N LEU A 293 -12.00 11.06 -14.22
CA LEU A 293 -12.25 12.51 -14.28
C LEU A 293 -12.20 13.16 -12.90
N ILE A 294 -12.71 12.50 -11.87
CA ILE A 294 -12.68 13.01 -10.49
C ILE A 294 -11.25 13.03 -9.95
N PHE A 295 -10.39 12.10 -10.39
CA PHE A 295 -8.99 12.04 -9.98
C PHE A 295 -8.06 12.93 -10.81
N VAL A 296 -8.33 13.14 -12.10
CA VAL A 296 -7.46 13.90 -13.02
C VAL A 296 -7.86 15.37 -13.22
N PHE A 297 -9.13 15.76 -13.04
CA PHE A 297 -9.61 17.15 -13.22
C PHE A 297 -10.22 17.80 -11.97
#